data_AF-A0A9P6M9X4-F1
#
_entry.id   AF-A0A9P6M9X4-F1
#
_cell.length_a   1.000
_cell.length_b   1.000
_cell.length_c   1.000
_cell.angle_alpha   90.00
_cell.angle_beta   90.00
_cell.angle_gamma   90.00
#
_symmetry.space_group_name_H-M   'P 1'
#
loop_
_entity.id
_entity.type
_entity.pdbx_description
1 polymer ?
#
loop_
_entity_poly.entity_id
_entity_poly.type
_entity_poly.pdbx_seq_one_letter_code
_entity_poly.pdbx_strand_id
1 'polypeptide(L)'
;MASRYILSPLTDSELDKKLVEHHHQLLVLVFTTAWCKNCKRLSSAIEKMAGDLSNIATFIHVDVDELLQTVKKYNVESTPTFALFRGHVLQTSITAAQLPKKPTPEESDDQLLTWVSNTVKSFTQNWNASYSKITDHLAFSPTPTEYQINEGLIKVGFKSVIGMESKQNPGEYLAREGEFWKAAGIEFVSYPIKSADEISLNDFDEVLQLVETLPGPILIHSDIGQVAAIMVFVMVAKQNARKGSEVPVWARELAFDFDGLGRLTQAICAWVDK
;
A
#
# COMPACT_ATOMS: atom_id res chain seq x y z
N MET A 1 11.11 -13.09 19.07
CA MET A 1 12.09 -13.82 18.24
C MET A 1 12.30 -13.00 16.98
N ALA A 2 13.55 -12.71 16.61
CA ALA A 2 13.82 -12.12 15.31
C ALA A 2 13.61 -13.23 14.25
N SER A 3 12.47 -13.17 13.57
CA SER A 3 12.17 -14.01 12.40
C SER A 3 12.41 -13.18 11.15
N ARG A 4 12.86 -13.81 10.05
CA ARG A 4 13.00 -13.10 8.76
C ARG A 4 11.69 -12.51 8.23
N TYR A 5 10.55 -13.00 8.73
CA TYR A 5 9.21 -12.61 8.27
C TYR A 5 8.47 -11.69 9.25
N ILE A 6 9.04 -11.39 10.41
CA ILE A 6 8.39 -10.58 11.43
C ILE A 6 9.34 -9.46 11.86
N LEU A 7 8.92 -8.23 11.59
CA LEU A 7 9.64 -7.05 12.06
C LEU A 7 9.40 -6.88 13.57
N SER A 8 10.41 -6.39 14.30
CA SER A 8 10.31 -6.16 15.74
C SER A 8 10.91 -4.80 16.09
N PRO A 9 10.13 -3.71 16.06
CA PRO A 9 10.60 -2.40 16.51
C PRO A 9 10.93 -2.42 18.00
N LEU A 10 11.94 -1.66 18.39
CA LEU A 10 12.38 -1.49 19.77
C LEU A 10 11.83 -0.21 20.41
N THR A 11 11.29 0.71 19.61
CA THR A 11 10.69 1.97 20.08
C THR A 11 9.42 2.32 19.32
N ASP A 12 8.57 3.18 19.89
CA ASP A 12 7.40 3.72 19.21
C ASP A 12 7.77 4.46 17.90
N SER A 13 8.87 5.21 17.89
CA SER A 13 9.34 5.90 16.68
C SER A 13 9.77 4.94 15.57
N GLU A 14 10.38 3.81 15.92
CA GLU A 14 10.72 2.77 14.94
C GLU A 14 9.47 2.07 14.41
N LEU A 15 8.46 1.88 15.27
CA LEU A 15 7.17 1.35 14.83
C LEU A 15 6.50 2.31 13.84
N ASP A 16 6.38 3.59 14.18
CA ASP A 16 5.80 4.61 13.28
C ASP A 16 6.56 4.64 11.94
N LYS A 17 7.89 4.58 11.96
CA LYS A 17 8.70 4.47 10.74
C LYS A 17 8.35 3.23 9.92
N LYS A 18 8.18 2.06 10.54
CA LYS A 18 7.78 0.83 9.83
C LYS A 18 6.36 0.88 9.30
N LEU A 19 5.43 1.48 10.04
CA LEU A 19 4.06 1.70 9.58
C LEU A 19 4.06 2.55 8.31
N VAL A 20 4.94 3.54 8.25
CA VAL A 20 5.18 4.37 7.07
C VAL A 20 5.89 3.58 5.97
N GLU A 21 7.05 2.98 6.20
CA GLU A 21 7.83 2.25 5.18
C GLU A 21 7.03 1.14 4.47
N HIS A 22 6.09 0.50 5.17
CA HIS A 22 5.32 -0.61 4.65
C HIS A 22 3.84 -0.29 4.41
N HIS A 23 3.46 1.00 4.31
CA HIS A 23 2.06 1.40 4.13
C HIS A 23 1.41 0.89 2.83
N HIS A 24 2.21 0.51 1.83
CA HIS A 24 1.77 -0.09 0.55
C HIS A 24 1.30 -1.55 0.72
N GLN A 25 1.56 -2.18 1.87
CA GLN A 25 1.08 -3.50 2.24
C GLN A 25 0.07 -3.41 3.38
N LEU A 26 -0.69 -4.49 3.57
CA LEU A 26 -1.43 -4.67 4.82
C LEU A 26 -0.42 -5.01 5.93
N LEU A 27 -0.52 -4.31 7.05
CA LEU A 27 0.35 -4.53 8.20
C LEU A 27 -0.43 -5.30 9.26
N VAL A 28 0.17 -6.38 9.79
CA VAL A 28 -0.41 -7.17 10.88
C VAL A 28 0.46 -6.98 12.12
N LEU A 29 0.02 -6.12 13.02
CA LEU A 29 0.65 -5.93 14.32
C LEU A 29 0.20 -7.04 15.26
N VAL A 30 1.16 -7.73 15.86
CA VAL A 30 0.96 -8.82 16.82
C VAL A 30 1.45 -8.33 18.17
N PHE A 31 0.51 -7.92 19.02
CA PHE A 31 0.78 -7.46 20.38
C PHE A 31 0.92 -8.65 21.32
N THR A 32 2.10 -8.80 21.93
CA THR A 32 2.36 -9.89 22.89
C THR A 32 3.12 -9.39 24.12
N THR A 33 3.24 -10.27 25.12
CA THR A 33 4.14 -10.08 26.27
C THR A 33 4.99 -11.33 26.47
N ALA A 34 6.18 -11.18 27.04
CA ALA A 34 7.12 -12.28 27.26
C ALA A 34 6.59 -13.40 28.20
N TRP A 35 5.60 -13.08 29.03
CA TRP A 35 5.01 -13.97 30.03
C TRP A 35 3.64 -14.53 29.62
N CYS A 36 3.10 -14.14 28.46
CA CYS A 36 1.83 -14.65 27.93
C CYS A 36 1.96 -16.11 27.43
N LYS A 37 1.36 -17.06 28.14
CA LYS A 37 1.39 -18.50 27.80
C LYS A 37 0.77 -18.78 26.42
N ASN A 38 -0.36 -18.15 26.11
CA ASN A 38 -1.04 -18.32 24.82
C ASN A 38 -0.18 -17.79 23.65
N CYS A 39 0.48 -16.65 23.85
CA CYS A 39 1.39 -16.05 22.86
C CYS A 39 2.56 -16.99 22.54
N LYS A 40 3.15 -17.64 23.56
CA LYS A 40 4.22 -18.63 23.37
C LYS A 40 3.76 -19.83 22.55
N ARG A 41 2.55 -20.34 22.80
CA ARG A 41 1.97 -21.47 22.05
C ARG A 41 1.74 -21.10 20.57
N LEU A 42 1.27 -19.89 20.31
CA LEU A 42 0.98 -19.39 18.96
C LEU A 42 2.23 -18.98 18.17
N SER A 43 3.36 -18.73 18.82
CA SER A 43 4.56 -18.14 18.19
C SER A 43 4.98 -18.83 16.89
N SER A 44 5.06 -20.16 16.87
CA SER A 44 5.47 -20.92 15.68
C SER A 44 4.44 -20.84 14.55
N ALA A 45 3.16 -20.83 14.90
CA ALA A 45 2.08 -20.73 13.92
C ALA A 45 1.96 -19.31 13.33
N ILE A 46 2.20 -18.28 14.14
CA ILE A 46 2.29 -16.88 13.69
C ILE A 46 3.46 -16.71 12.73
N GLU A 47 4.62 -17.27 13.06
CA GLU A 47 5.79 -17.21 12.18
C GLU A 47 5.55 -17.91 10.84
N LYS A 48 4.95 -19.09 10.87
CA LYS A 48 4.56 -19.79 9.64
C LYS A 48 3.57 -18.95 8.82
N MET A 49 2.54 -18.40 9.47
CA MET A 49 1.54 -17.56 8.81
C MET A 49 2.16 -16.28 8.22
N ALA A 50 3.12 -15.65 8.91
CA ALA A 50 3.85 -14.50 8.40
C ALA A 50 4.66 -14.85 7.15
N GLY A 51 5.26 -16.05 7.11
CA GLY A 51 5.91 -16.58 5.91
C GLY A 51 4.91 -16.82 4.77
N ASP A 52 3.82 -17.52 5.05
CA ASP A 52 2.78 -17.88 4.07
C ASP A 52 2.07 -16.65 3.47
N LEU A 53 2.01 -15.54 4.21
CA LEU A 53 1.36 -14.28 3.82
C LEU A 53 2.35 -13.17 3.45
N SER A 54 3.66 -13.46 3.41
CA SER A 54 4.72 -12.45 3.23
C SER A 54 4.63 -11.64 1.94
N ASN A 55 3.91 -12.14 0.94
CA ASN A 55 3.66 -11.48 -0.33
C ASN A 55 2.49 -10.48 -0.31
N ILE A 56 1.62 -10.56 0.71
CA ILE A 56 0.38 -9.75 0.80
C ILE A 56 0.24 -9.00 2.13
N ALA A 57 1.00 -9.36 3.15
CA ALA A 57 1.02 -8.68 4.43
C ALA A 57 2.40 -8.72 5.09
N THR A 58 2.74 -7.63 5.79
CA THR A 58 3.93 -7.58 6.65
C THR A 58 3.52 -7.73 8.11
N PHE A 59 4.16 -8.64 8.82
CA PHE A 59 3.91 -8.88 10.24
C PHE A 59 4.89 -8.07 11.09
N ILE A 60 4.36 -7.41 12.13
CA ILE A 60 5.15 -6.65 13.09
C ILE A 60 4.83 -7.14 14.49
N HIS A 61 5.83 -7.69 15.18
CA HIS A 61 5.70 -8.04 16.58
C HIS A 61 5.84 -6.79 17.45
N VAL A 62 4.86 -6.54 18.32
CA VAL A 62 4.87 -5.43 19.26
C VAL A 62 4.90 -6.00 20.68
N ASP A 63 5.98 -5.73 21.40
CA ASP A 63 6.03 -6.02 22.83
C ASP A 63 5.28 -4.93 23.59
N VAL A 64 4.21 -5.34 24.29
CA VAL A 64 3.35 -4.43 25.05
C VAL A 64 4.10 -3.77 26.20
N ASP A 65 5.09 -4.45 26.78
CA ASP A 65 5.88 -3.92 27.90
C ASP A 65 6.87 -2.83 27.44
N GLU A 66 7.29 -2.86 26.16
CA GLU A 66 8.27 -1.93 25.58
C GLU A 66 7.59 -0.74 24.86
N LEU A 67 6.45 -0.95 24.18
CA LEU A 67 5.77 0.07 23.37
C LEU A 67 4.48 0.59 24.01
N LEU A 68 4.58 1.09 25.25
CA LEU A 68 3.43 1.51 26.06
C LEU A 68 2.60 2.64 25.45
N GLN A 69 3.20 3.55 24.67
CA GLN A 69 2.44 4.63 24.02
C GLN A 69 1.56 4.08 22.90
N THR A 70 2.11 3.21 22.06
CA THR A 70 1.38 2.48 21.01
C THR A 70 0.22 1.67 21.60
N VAL A 71 0.45 0.94 22.69
CA VAL A 71 -0.57 0.12 23.37
C VAL A 71 -1.76 0.98 23.80
N LYS A 72 -1.49 2.15 24.41
CA LYS A 72 -2.53 3.11 24.81
C LYS A 72 -3.24 3.69 23.58
N LYS A 73 -2.48 4.09 22.55
CA LYS A 73 -3.01 4.70 21.31
C LYS A 73 -4.02 3.79 20.62
N TYR A 74 -3.77 2.48 20.59
CA TYR A 74 -4.62 1.50 19.91
C TYR A 74 -5.53 0.70 20.85
N ASN A 75 -5.64 1.12 22.12
CA ASN A 75 -6.49 0.50 23.15
C ASN A 75 -6.32 -1.02 23.25
N VAL A 76 -5.07 -1.49 23.32
CA VAL A 76 -4.75 -2.92 23.45
C VAL A 76 -4.91 -3.34 24.91
N GLU A 77 -5.99 -4.07 25.21
CA GLU A 77 -6.36 -4.45 26.58
C GLU A 77 -5.91 -5.87 26.98
N SER A 78 -5.53 -6.71 26.02
CA SER A 78 -5.15 -8.11 26.27
C SER A 78 -4.18 -8.64 25.22
N THR A 79 -3.49 -9.73 25.55
CA THR A 79 -2.57 -10.42 24.63
C THR A 79 -2.94 -11.90 24.46
N PRO A 80 -2.73 -12.49 23.26
CA PRO A 80 -2.32 -11.80 22.04
C PRO A 80 -3.47 -10.97 21.43
N THR A 81 -3.11 -9.80 20.89
CA THR A 81 -4.00 -9.00 20.04
C THR A 81 -3.38 -8.89 18.66
N PHE A 82 -4.18 -9.12 17.63
CA PHE A 82 -3.82 -8.89 16.24
C PHE A 82 -4.55 -7.64 15.75
N ALA A 83 -3.83 -6.71 15.17
CA ALA A 83 -4.40 -5.49 14.62
C ALA A 83 -3.89 -5.29 13.19
N LEU A 84 -4.82 -5.05 12.28
CA LEU A 84 -4.55 -4.86 10.86
C LEU A 84 -4.51 -3.38 10.56
N PHE A 85 -3.44 -2.92 9.93
CA PHE A 85 -3.18 -1.52 9.62
C PHE A 85 -2.93 -1.31 8.13
N ARG A 86 -3.23 -0.09 7.69
CA ARG A 86 -2.70 0.49 6.45
C ARG A 86 -2.08 1.83 6.78
N GLY A 87 -0.76 1.93 6.65
CA GLY A 87 -0.03 3.05 7.25
C GLY A 87 -0.37 3.16 8.74
N HIS A 88 -0.83 4.34 9.15
CA HIS A 88 -1.25 4.61 10.55
C HIS A 88 -2.74 4.34 10.83
N VAL A 89 -3.51 3.87 9.85
CA VAL A 89 -4.95 3.68 9.98
C VAL A 89 -5.27 2.24 10.38
N LEU A 90 -5.76 2.06 11.60
CA LEU A 90 -6.30 0.79 12.08
C LEU A 90 -7.54 0.41 11.25
N GLN A 91 -7.48 -0.74 10.60
CA GLN A 91 -8.58 -1.29 9.79
C GLN A 91 -9.51 -2.13 10.66
N THR A 92 -8.93 -3.05 11.42
CA THR A 92 -9.65 -3.97 12.30
C THR A 92 -8.68 -4.59 13.29
N SER A 93 -9.20 -5.16 14.36
CA SER A 93 -8.41 -5.91 15.34
C SER A 93 -9.21 -7.05 15.93
N ILE A 94 -8.49 -8.03 16.44
CA ILE A 94 -9.05 -9.12 17.23
C ILE A 94 -8.15 -9.45 18.41
N THR A 95 -8.76 -9.73 19.54
CA THR A 95 -8.10 -10.39 20.67
C THR A 95 -8.75 -11.75 20.93
N ALA A 96 -7.99 -12.66 21.55
CA ALA A 96 -8.52 -13.92 22.06
C ALA A 96 -9.78 -13.73 22.94
N ALA A 97 -9.91 -12.60 23.65
CA ALA A 97 -11.07 -12.31 24.51
C ALA A 97 -12.39 -12.07 23.73
N GLN A 98 -12.31 -11.72 22.45
CA GLN A 98 -13.48 -11.45 21.59
C GLN A 98 -13.98 -12.70 20.87
N LEU A 99 -13.22 -13.79 20.88
CA LEU A 99 -13.63 -15.04 20.25
C LEU A 99 -14.63 -15.82 21.11
N PRO A 100 -15.53 -16.61 20.50
CA PRO A 100 -16.39 -17.52 21.24
C PRO A 100 -15.54 -18.43 22.14
N LYS A 101 -15.94 -18.58 23.41
CA LYS A 101 -15.29 -19.52 24.32
C LYS A 101 -15.44 -20.94 23.76
N LYS A 102 -14.31 -21.63 23.56
CA LYS A 102 -14.26 -23.00 23.05
C LYS A 102 -13.90 -23.99 24.15
N PRO A 103 -14.16 -25.29 23.94
CA PRO A 103 -13.83 -26.34 24.91
C PRO A 103 -12.34 -26.39 25.28
N THR A 104 -11.46 -26.13 24.32
CA THR A 104 -9.99 -26.18 24.53
C THR A 104 -9.28 -24.88 24.11
N PRO A 105 -8.13 -24.54 24.75
CA PRO A 105 -7.29 -23.43 24.33
C PRO A 105 -6.79 -23.53 22.88
N GLU A 106 -6.50 -24.74 22.41
CA GLU A 106 -6.03 -25.00 21.05
C GLU A 106 -7.08 -24.61 20.00
N GLU A 107 -8.36 -24.92 20.23
CA GLU A 107 -9.44 -24.54 19.32
C GLU A 107 -9.70 -23.02 19.26
N SER A 108 -9.47 -22.32 20.37
CA SER A 108 -9.54 -20.85 20.42
C SER A 108 -8.38 -20.22 19.66
N ASP A 109 -7.18 -20.77 19.81
CA ASP A 109 -5.97 -20.34 19.10
C ASP A 109 -6.12 -20.53 17.58
N ASP A 110 -6.63 -21.68 17.13
CA ASP A 110 -6.88 -21.96 15.71
C ASP A 110 -7.90 -20.99 15.10
N GLN A 111 -8.93 -20.61 15.86
CA GLN A 111 -9.89 -19.59 15.41
C GLN A 111 -9.25 -18.22 15.26
N LEU A 112 -8.36 -17.85 16.18
CA LEU A 112 -7.65 -16.58 16.11
C LEU A 112 -6.77 -16.51 14.86
N LEU A 113 -5.97 -17.55 14.61
CA LEU A 113 -5.11 -17.64 13.43
C LEU A 113 -5.93 -17.71 12.13
N THR A 114 -7.02 -18.48 12.13
CA THR A 114 -7.93 -18.58 10.97
C THR A 114 -8.58 -17.23 10.67
N TRP A 115 -9.02 -16.51 11.71
CA TRP A 115 -9.56 -15.15 11.55
C TRP A 115 -8.53 -14.22 10.93
N VAL A 116 -7.28 -14.22 11.43
CA VAL A 116 -6.22 -13.36 10.90
C VAL A 116 -5.95 -13.71 9.44
N SER A 117 -5.75 -14.99 9.12
CA SER A 117 -5.48 -15.44 7.74
C SER A 117 -6.62 -15.07 6.79
N ASN A 118 -7.87 -15.32 7.17
CA ASN A 118 -9.04 -15.02 6.34
C ASN A 118 -9.28 -13.52 6.20
N THR A 119 -9.01 -12.74 7.25
CA THR A 119 -9.17 -11.29 7.21
C THR A 119 -8.08 -10.66 6.34
N VAL A 120 -6.82 -11.06 6.48
CA VAL A 120 -5.75 -10.64 5.56
C VAL A 120 -6.13 -10.98 4.12
N LYS A 121 -6.59 -12.22 3.88
CA LYS A 121 -7.04 -12.66 2.56
C LYS A 121 -8.24 -11.84 2.06
N SER A 122 -9.25 -11.53 2.86
CA SER A 122 -10.43 -10.76 2.41
C SER A 122 -10.08 -9.31 2.08
N PHE A 123 -9.18 -8.68 2.84
CA PHE A 123 -8.63 -7.36 2.53
C PHE A 123 -7.83 -7.36 1.21
N THR A 124 -7.31 -8.51 0.79
CA THR A 124 -6.57 -8.69 -0.47
C THR A 124 -7.42 -9.19 -1.63
N GLN A 125 -8.54 -9.89 -1.37
CA GLN A 125 -9.49 -10.36 -2.39
C GLN A 125 -10.39 -9.24 -2.91
N ASN A 126 -10.77 -8.30 -2.03
CA ASN A 126 -11.39 -7.03 -2.44
C ASN A 126 -10.40 -6.07 -3.14
N TRP A 127 -9.16 -6.51 -3.31
CA TRP A 127 -8.03 -5.76 -3.86
C TRP A 127 -7.51 -6.40 -5.17
N ASN A 128 -8.30 -7.21 -5.88
CA ASN A 128 -7.77 -7.95 -7.04
C ASN A 128 -7.17 -7.10 -8.17
N ALA A 129 -7.33 -5.78 -8.15
CA ALA A 129 -6.28 -4.81 -8.46
C ALA A 129 -6.83 -3.43 -8.12
N SER A 130 -6.42 -2.81 -7.02
CA SER A 130 -6.89 -1.45 -6.68
C SER A 130 -6.18 -0.42 -7.56
N TYR A 131 -6.49 -0.44 -8.85
CA TYR A 131 -6.19 0.64 -9.78
C TYR A 131 -7.48 1.37 -10.14
N SER A 132 -7.35 2.67 -10.34
CA SER A 132 -8.40 3.52 -10.87
C SER A 132 -8.20 3.66 -12.36
N LYS A 133 -9.10 3.07 -13.14
CA LYS A 133 -9.16 3.27 -14.58
C LYS A 133 -9.79 4.63 -14.87
N ILE A 134 -9.04 5.52 -15.53
CA ILE A 134 -9.52 6.86 -15.90
C ILE A 134 -9.98 6.89 -17.36
N THR A 135 -9.25 6.20 -18.24
CA THR A 135 -9.66 5.95 -19.63
C THR A 135 -9.36 4.50 -20.02
N ASP A 136 -9.74 4.10 -21.23
CA ASP A 136 -9.30 2.81 -21.80
C ASP A 136 -7.78 2.72 -21.99
N HIS A 137 -7.08 3.85 -21.97
CA HIS A 137 -5.64 3.93 -22.20
C HIS A 137 -4.84 4.21 -20.92
N LEU A 138 -5.40 4.93 -19.93
CA LEU A 138 -4.68 5.35 -18.74
C LEU A 138 -5.39 4.96 -17.44
N ALA A 139 -4.60 4.40 -16.53
CA ALA A 139 -4.99 4.05 -15.18
C ALA A 139 -3.91 4.47 -14.18
N PHE A 140 -4.29 4.65 -12.92
CA PHE A 140 -3.33 4.79 -11.83
C PHE A 140 -3.58 3.84 -10.67
N SER A 141 -2.54 3.56 -9.87
CA SER A 141 -2.69 2.85 -8.60
C SER A 141 -1.70 3.36 -7.54
N PRO A 142 -1.92 3.02 -6.25
CA PRO A 142 -0.84 2.90 -5.29
C PRO A 142 0.22 1.92 -5.78
N THR A 143 1.42 1.96 -5.20
CA THR A 143 2.47 0.99 -5.51
C THR A 143 1.96 -0.43 -5.27
N PRO A 144 1.86 -1.26 -6.33
CA PRO A 144 1.29 -2.58 -6.19
C PRO A 144 2.30 -3.52 -5.54
N THR A 145 1.82 -4.46 -4.72
CA THR A 145 2.66 -5.52 -4.19
C THR A 145 2.98 -6.56 -5.26
N GLU A 146 4.05 -7.34 -5.07
CA GLU A 146 4.41 -8.47 -5.95
C GLU A 146 3.22 -9.41 -6.22
N TYR A 147 2.43 -9.74 -5.19
CA TYR A 147 1.22 -10.54 -5.37
C TYR A 147 0.18 -9.86 -6.27
N GLN A 148 -0.03 -8.55 -6.10
CA GLN A 148 -1.03 -7.81 -6.88
C GLN A 148 -0.63 -7.69 -8.34
N ILE A 149 0.68 -7.56 -8.61
CA ILE A 149 1.25 -7.65 -9.94
C ILE A 149 0.94 -9.04 -10.50
N ASN A 150 1.46 -10.09 -9.87
CA ASN A 150 1.45 -11.46 -10.41
C ASN A 150 0.05 -12.08 -10.50
N GLU A 151 -0.83 -11.81 -9.54
CA GLU A 151 -2.15 -12.42 -9.49
C GLU A 151 -3.28 -11.57 -10.07
N GLY A 152 -3.05 -10.26 -10.24
CA GLY A 152 -4.06 -9.30 -10.67
C GLY A 152 -3.66 -8.52 -11.91
N LEU A 153 -2.75 -7.56 -11.75
CA LEU A 153 -2.49 -6.52 -12.74
C LEU A 153 -1.93 -7.06 -14.06
N ILE A 154 -1.09 -8.10 -14.04
CA ILE A 154 -0.59 -8.70 -15.29
C ILE A 154 -1.71 -9.31 -16.14
N LYS A 155 -2.83 -9.69 -15.51
CA LYS A 155 -4.01 -10.28 -16.16
C LYS A 155 -4.98 -9.21 -16.67
N VAL A 156 -4.81 -7.94 -16.29
CA VAL A 156 -5.66 -6.82 -16.73
C VAL A 156 -5.42 -6.46 -18.19
N GLY A 157 -4.20 -6.67 -18.70
CA GLY A 157 -3.85 -6.40 -20.10
C GLY A 157 -3.14 -5.06 -20.34
N PHE A 158 -2.62 -4.42 -19.29
CA PHE A 158 -1.66 -3.31 -19.45
C PHE A 158 -0.48 -3.76 -20.31
N LYS A 159 0.02 -2.84 -21.14
CA LYS A 159 1.19 -3.06 -22.01
C LYS A 159 2.43 -2.33 -21.51
N SER A 160 2.23 -1.27 -20.74
CA SER A 160 3.31 -0.54 -20.08
C SER A 160 2.94 -0.12 -18.66
N VAL A 161 3.95 0.04 -17.83
CA VAL A 161 3.87 0.53 -16.46
C VAL A 161 4.90 1.63 -16.25
N ILE A 162 4.46 2.75 -15.68
CA ILE A 162 5.34 3.83 -15.24
C ILE A 162 5.32 3.85 -13.71
N GLY A 163 6.45 3.51 -13.09
CA GLY A 163 6.61 3.49 -11.65
C GLY A 163 7.29 4.74 -11.12
N MET A 164 6.67 5.39 -10.13
CA MET A 164 7.17 6.61 -9.49
C MET A 164 7.67 6.33 -8.07
N GLU A 165 8.87 6.82 -7.75
CA GLU A 165 9.57 6.55 -6.49
C GLU A 165 8.86 7.07 -5.23
N SER A 166 9.17 6.48 -4.07
CA SER A 166 8.80 6.99 -2.75
C SER A 166 10.00 7.61 -2.03
N LYS A 167 9.77 8.62 -1.18
CA LYS A 167 10.78 9.24 -0.30
C LYS A 167 11.51 8.23 0.61
N GLN A 168 10.90 7.07 0.89
CA GLN A 168 11.37 6.17 1.94
C GLN A 168 12.36 5.11 1.47
N ASN A 169 12.34 4.73 0.18
CA ASN A 169 13.26 3.73 -0.35
C ASN A 169 13.50 3.93 -1.87
N PRO A 170 14.30 4.94 -2.26
CA PRO A 170 14.49 5.28 -3.67
C PRO A 170 15.19 4.14 -4.42
N GLY A 171 14.62 3.73 -5.55
CA GLY A 171 15.24 2.81 -6.52
C GLY A 171 15.16 1.31 -6.25
N GLU A 172 15.28 0.84 -5.00
CA GLU A 172 15.41 -0.62 -4.73
C GLU A 172 14.12 -1.40 -5.03
N TYR A 173 12.97 -0.89 -4.58
CA TYR A 173 11.69 -1.55 -4.83
C TYR A 173 11.33 -1.51 -6.31
N LEU A 174 11.48 -0.37 -6.98
CA LEU A 174 11.14 -0.22 -8.40
C LEU A 174 12.04 -1.07 -9.30
N ALA A 175 13.31 -1.25 -8.94
CA ALA A 175 14.21 -2.15 -9.66
C ALA A 175 13.69 -3.59 -9.62
N ARG A 176 13.34 -4.09 -8.43
CA ARG A 176 12.78 -5.43 -8.25
C ARG A 176 11.39 -5.57 -8.88
N GLU A 177 10.53 -4.57 -8.72
CA GLU A 177 9.21 -4.53 -9.34
C GLU A 177 9.30 -4.61 -10.88
N GLY A 178 10.21 -3.84 -11.47
CA GLY A 178 10.42 -3.82 -12.90
C GLY A 178 10.77 -5.19 -13.48
N GLU A 179 11.42 -6.07 -12.71
CA GLU A 179 11.69 -7.44 -13.12
C GLU A 179 10.39 -8.26 -13.29
N PHE A 180 9.41 -8.09 -12.40
CA PHE A 180 8.13 -8.79 -12.49
C PHE A 180 7.31 -8.35 -13.70
N TRP A 181 7.24 -7.05 -13.96
CA TRP A 181 6.55 -6.51 -15.14
C TRP A 181 7.17 -6.99 -16.44
N LYS A 182 8.51 -6.90 -16.54
CA LYS A 182 9.25 -7.34 -17.73
C LYS A 182 9.12 -8.85 -17.95
N ALA A 183 9.15 -9.64 -16.89
CA ALA A 183 8.93 -11.09 -16.97
C ALA A 183 7.52 -11.44 -17.50
N ALA A 184 6.53 -10.59 -17.26
CA ALA A 184 5.18 -10.72 -17.81
C ALA A 184 5.03 -10.14 -19.23
N GLY A 185 6.10 -9.64 -19.84
CA GLY A 185 6.07 -9.01 -21.17
C GLY A 185 5.43 -7.62 -21.18
N ILE A 186 5.45 -6.93 -20.05
CA ILE A 186 4.93 -5.57 -19.87
C ILE A 186 6.12 -4.62 -19.75
N GLU A 187 6.14 -3.56 -20.57
CA GLU A 187 7.19 -2.55 -20.53
C GLU A 187 7.16 -1.82 -19.18
N PHE A 188 8.33 -1.59 -18.58
CA PHE A 188 8.43 -0.89 -17.30
C PHE A 188 9.42 0.26 -17.38
N VAL A 189 8.94 1.46 -17.04
CA VAL A 189 9.74 2.69 -16.96
C VAL A 189 9.70 3.21 -15.52
N SER A 190 10.88 3.43 -14.94
CA SER A 190 11.01 4.11 -13.65
C SER A 190 11.16 5.61 -13.88
N TYR A 191 10.26 6.41 -13.30
CA TYR A 191 10.29 7.88 -13.37
C TYR A 191 10.26 8.47 -11.95
N PRO A 192 11.37 8.97 -11.41
CA PRO A 192 11.48 9.27 -9.98
C PRO A 192 10.82 10.60 -9.59
N ILE A 193 9.61 10.55 -9.03
CA ILE A 193 8.97 11.66 -8.31
C ILE A 193 8.55 11.17 -6.94
N LYS A 194 9.11 11.75 -5.87
CA LYS A 194 8.93 11.22 -4.52
C LYS A 194 7.63 11.62 -3.85
N SER A 195 7.11 12.79 -4.19
CA SER A 195 5.88 13.34 -3.61
C SER A 195 5.34 14.49 -4.44
N ALA A 196 4.10 14.89 -4.19
CA ALA A 196 3.44 15.92 -4.98
C ALA A 196 4.13 17.30 -4.89
N ASP A 197 4.75 17.64 -3.75
CA ASP A 197 5.52 18.88 -3.57
C ASP A 197 6.82 18.95 -4.41
N GLU A 198 7.29 17.82 -4.94
CA GLU A 198 8.48 17.75 -5.81
C GLU A 198 8.14 17.81 -7.30
N ILE A 199 6.86 17.79 -7.68
CA ILE A 199 6.43 17.85 -9.09
C ILE A 199 6.79 19.22 -9.68
N SER A 200 7.57 19.19 -10.76
CA SER A 200 7.88 20.33 -11.61
C SER A 200 7.04 20.33 -12.89
N LEU A 201 7.02 21.46 -13.61
CA LEU A 201 6.33 21.53 -14.90
C LEU A 201 6.96 20.63 -15.97
N ASN A 202 8.28 20.44 -15.90
CA ASN A 202 9.03 19.59 -16.82
C ASN A 202 8.63 18.11 -16.64
N ASP A 203 8.24 17.71 -15.42
CA ASP A 203 7.74 16.35 -15.19
C ASP A 203 6.46 16.05 -15.97
N PHE A 204 5.59 17.04 -16.17
CA PHE A 204 4.41 16.84 -17.00
C PHE A 204 4.78 16.65 -18.47
N ASP A 205 5.75 17.39 -18.98
CA ASP A 205 6.22 17.27 -20.36
C ASP A 205 6.88 15.90 -20.60
N GLU A 206 7.76 15.47 -19.69
CA GLU A 206 8.46 14.18 -19.79
C GLU A 206 7.50 12.98 -19.63
N VAL A 207 6.57 13.03 -18.67
CA VAL A 207 5.58 11.97 -18.49
C VAL A 207 4.58 11.92 -19.65
N LEU A 208 4.19 13.07 -20.21
CA LEU A 208 3.36 13.09 -21.43
C LEU A 208 4.07 12.39 -22.58
N GLN A 209 5.35 12.68 -22.79
CA GLN A 209 6.16 12.03 -23.83
C GLN A 209 6.25 10.51 -23.60
N LEU A 210 6.41 10.06 -22.36
CA LEU A 210 6.38 8.62 -22.04
C LEU A 210 5.02 8.00 -22.39
N VAL A 211 3.93 8.63 -21.99
CA VAL A 211 2.56 8.16 -22.29
C VAL A 211 2.29 8.07 -23.78
N GLU A 212 2.80 9.02 -24.58
CA GLU A 212 2.61 9.04 -26.03
C GLU A 212 3.47 8.00 -26.77
N THR A 213 4.59 7.58 -26.19
CA THR A 213 5.56 6.68 -26.84
C THR A 213 5.41 5.22 -26.42
N LEU A 214 4.93 4.97 -25.20
CA LEU A 214 4.77 3.62 -24.67
C LEU A 214 3.52 2.91 -25.23
N PRO A 215 3.56 1.58 -25.42
CA PRO A 215 2.38 0.83 -25.83
C PRO A 215 1.34 0.84 -24.70
N GLY A 216 0.08 1.14 -25.04
CA GLY A 216 -1.03 1.13 -24.07
C GLY A 216 -1.87 -0.15 -24.08
N PRO A 217 -2.73 -0.37 -23.07
CA PRO A 217 -3.02 0.52 -21.93
C PRO A 217 -1.85 0.67 -20.94
N ILE A 218 -1.72 1.85 -20.33
CA ILE A 218 -0.62 2.21 -19.42
C ILE A 218 -1.16 2.35 -17.99
N LEU A 219 -0.47 1.69 -17.04
CA LEU A 219 -0.66 1.91 -15.62
C LEU A 219 0.45 2.82 -15.08
N ILE A 220 0.07 3.89 -14.39
CA ILE A 220 1.02 4.72 -13.64
C ILE A 220 0.84 4.42 -12.15
N HIS A 221 1.90 4.12 -11.41
CA HIS A 221 1.78 3.95 -9.96
C HIS A 221 2.78 4.79 -9.19
N SER A 222 2.42 5.12 -7.96
CA SER A 222 3.24 5.85 -7.00
C SER A 222 2.84 5.39 -5.61
N ASP A 223 3.66 5.69 -4.60
CA ASP A 223 3.54 5.21 -3.22
C ASP A 223 2.10 4.98 -2.71
N ILE A 224 1.41 6.08 -2.36
CA ILE A 224 -0.02 6.07 -2.00
C ILE A 224 -0.95 6.34 -3.19
N GLY A 225 -0.41 6.39 -4.42
CA GLY A 225 -1.16 6.67 -5.65
C GLY A 225 -1.40 8.14 -5.94
N GLN A 226 -1.02 9.07 -5.05
CA GLN A 226 -1.29 10.50 -5.21
C GLN A 226 -0.58 11.13 -6.41
N VAL A 227 0.74 10.89 -6.56
CA VAL A 227 1.53 11.45 -7.67
C VAL A 227 1.05 10.85 -9.00
N ALA A 228 0.86 9.53 -9.03
CA ALA A 228 0.35 8.83 -10.21
C ALA A 228 -1.03 9.33 -10.63
N ALA A 229 -1.93 9.56 -9.68
CA ALA A 229 -3.25 10.13 -9.97
C ALA A 229 -3.13 11.53 -10.55
N ILE A 230 -2.33 12.43 -9.95
CA ILE A 230 -2.08 13.77 -10.48
C ILE A 230 -1.62 13.67 -11.93
N MET A 231 -0.62 12.83 -12.22
CA MET A 231 -0.12 12.64 -13.58
C MET A 231 -1.20 12.16 -14.53
N VAL A 232 -1.95 11.11 -14.18
CA VAL A 232 -3.02 10.60 -15.05
C VAL A 232 -4.11 11.64 -15.30
N PHE A 233 -4.58 12.36 -14.28
CA PHE A 233 -5.57 13.42 -14.45
C PHE A 233 -5.05 14.53 -15.37
N VAL A 234 -3.80 14.95 -15.22
CA VAL A 234 -3.20 15.99 -16.07
C VAL A 234 -3.05 15.53 -17.51
N MET A 235 -2.52 14.32 -17.74
CA MET A 235 -2.36 13.76 -19.09
C MET A 235 -3.71 13.60 -19.79
N VAL A 236 -4.70 13.04 -19.09
CA VAL A 236 -6.04 12.82 -19.67
C VAL A 236 -6.76 14.16 -19.92
N ALA A 237 -6.57 15.15 -19.06
CA ALA A 237 -7.12 16.48 -19.29
C ALA A 237 -6.52 17.13 -20.54
N LYS A 238 -5.21 17.04 -20.72
CA LYS A 238 -4.48 17.53 -21.89
C LYS A 238 -4.95 16.84 -23.17
N GLN A 239 -4.99 15.50 -23.18
CA GLN A 239 -5.39 14.70 -24.34
C GLN A 239 -6.84 14.95 -24.77
N ASN A 240 -7.72 15.30 -23.83
CA ASN A 240 -9.13 15.60 -24.09
C ASN A 240 -9.43 17.08 -24.28
N ALA A 241 -8.40 17.94 -24.36
CA ALA A 241 -8.55 19.40 -24.48
C ALA A 241 -9.50 20.00 -23.41
N ARG A 242 -9.46 19.48 -22.18
CA ARG A 242 -10.18 20.04 -21.04
C ARG A 242 -9.55 21.37 -20.63
N LYS A 243 -10.35 22.30 -20.12
CA LYS A 243 -9.78 23.52 -19.52
C LYS A 243 -9.05 23.16 -18.23
N GLY A 244 -7.89 23.76 -18.01
CA GLY A 244 -7.10 23.58 -16.80
C GLY A 244 -7.92 23.79 -15.53
N SER A 245 -8.76 24.82 -15.51
CA SER A 245 -9.66 25.12 -14.39
C SER A 245 -10.66 24.01 -14.04
N GLU A 246 -10.95 23.09 -14.97
CA GLU A 246 -11.89 21.99 -14.77
C GLU A 246 -11.24 20.76 -14.14
N VAL A 247 -9.90 20.64 -14.19
CA VAL A 247 -9.18 19.45 -13.71
C VAL A 247 -9.45 19.14 -12.23
N PRO A 248 -9.37 20.10 -11.29
CA PRO A 248 -9.64 19.79 -9.88
C PRO A 248 -11.10 19.42 -9.63
N VAL A 249 -12.04 19.99 -10.38
CA VAL A 249 -13.47 19.67 -10.28
C VAL A 249 -13.71 18.24 -10.75
N TRP A 250 -13.19 17.91 -11.93
CA TRP A 250 -13.30 16.59 -12.53
C TRP A 250 -12.64 15.49 -11.67
N ALA A 251 -11.49 15.79 -11.07
CA ALA A 251 -10.84 14.87 -10.15
C ALA A 251 -11.71 14.54 -8.92
N ARG A 252 -12.37 15.56 -8.35
CA ARG A 252 -13.29 15.38 -7.20
C ARG A 252 -14.51 14.55 -7.55
N GLU A 253 -15.03 14.64 -8.78
CA GLU A 253 -16.11 13.77 -9.26
C GLU A 253 -15.71 12.28 -9.25
N LEU A 254 -14.41 12.00 -9.41
CA LEU A 254 -13.82 10.66 -9.32
C LEU A 254 -13.20 10.38 -7.94
N ALA A 255 -13.64 11.10 -6.90
CA ALA A 255 -13.21 10.98 -5.52
C ALA A 255 -11.71 11.18 -5.28
N PHE A 256 -11.04 11.94 -6.15
CA PHE A 256 -9.65 12.36 -5.97
C PHE A 256 -9.56 13.85 -5.68
N ASP A 257 -8.84 14.23 -4.62
CA ASP A 257 -8.78 15.60 -4.15
C ASP A 257 -7.42 16.26 -4.41
N PHE A 258 -7.46 17.43 -5.05
CA PHE A 258 -6.31 18.29 -5.34
C PHE A 258 -6.18 19.44 -4.30
N ASP A 259 -7.12 19.60 -3.37
CA ASP A 259 -7.26 20.79 -2.51
C ASP A 259 -6.11 20.96 -1.49
N GLY A 260 -5.22 19.96 -1.37
CA GLY A 260 -3.97 20.02 -0.59
C GLY A 260 -2.69 20.42 -1.34
N LEU A 261 -2.76 20.65 -2.66
CA LEU A 261 -1.57 20.84 -3.51
C LEU A 261 -1.15 22.32 -3.68
N GLY A 262 -1.97 23.26 -3.22
CA GLY A 262 -1.63 24.69 -3.16
C GLY A 262 -1.20 25.28 -4.51
N ARG A 263 0.05 25.77 -4.60
CA ARG A 263 0.61 26.38 -5.82
C ARG A 263 0.66 25.41 -7.00
N LEU A 264 0.81 24.11 -6.75
CA LEU A 264 0.86 23.11 -7.80
C LEU A 264 -0.46 23.02 -8.57
N THR A 265 -1.61 23.14 -7.91
CA THR A 265 -2.92 23.12 -8.58
C THR A 265 -3.01 24.23 -9.64
N GLN A 266 -2.53 25.44 -9.32
CA GLN A 266 -2.52 26.56 -10.28
C GLN A 266 -1.56 26.29 -11.45
N ALA A 267 -0.39 25.73 -11.15
CA ALA A 267 0.60 25.36 -12.16
C ALA A 267 0.09 24.27 -13.12
N ILE A 268 -0.63 23.28 -12.58
CA ILE A 268 -1.31 22.22 -13.33
C ILE A 268 -2.33 22.81 -14.29
N CYS A 269 -3.25 23.65 -13.79
CA CYS A 269 -4.27 24.28 -14.63
C CYS A 269 -3.61 25.05 -15.78
N ALA A 270 -2.61 25.86 -15.47
CA ALA A 270 -1.89 26.64 -16.46
C ALA A 270 -1.10 25.79 -17.46
N TRP A 271 -0.60 24.61 -17.07
CA TRP A 271 0.10 23.70 -17.98
C TRP A 271 -0.86 22.97 -18.93
N VAL A 272 -2.03 22.56 -18.43
CA VAL A 272 -3.08 21.93 -19.24
C VAL A 272 -3.60 22.88 -20.32
N ASP A 273 -3.74 24.18 -19.99
CA ASP A 273 -4.22 25.22 -20.91
C ASP A 273 -3.21 25.64 -22.01
N LYS A 274 -1.93 25.22 -21.91
CA LYS A 274 -0.91 25.48 -22.94
C LYS A 274 -1.13 24.66 -24.21
#